data_AF-A0A6A0ACF1-F1
#
_entry.id   AF-A0A6A0ACF1-F1
#
_cell.length_a   1.000
_cell.length_b   1.000
_cell.length_c   1.000
_cell.angle_alpha   90.00
_cell.angle_beta   90.00
_cell.angle_gamma   90.00
#
_symmetry.space_group_name_H-M   'P 1'
#
loop_
_entity.id
_entity.type
_entity.pdbx_description
1 polymer ?
#
loop_
_entity_poly.entity_id
_entity_poly.type
_entity_poly.pdbx_seq_one_letter_code
_entity_poly.pdbx_strand_id
1 'polypeptide(L)'
;MASSLAQATAEAGGRVASPARHLFTEICRCLPFIARLHKLEEVASVRQLRSIVKAKFQEFKDIKDPRVTDLMIFKAREELEMTEYLEPYSQRNLHVQSKSKQSSFLDNFFNTPYPQIARKP
;
A
#
# COMPACT_ATOMS: atom_id res chain seq x y z
N MET A 1 -19.60 25.29 26.15
CA MET A 1 -18.18 24.89 26.14
C MET A 1 -17.84 23.71 25.22
N ALA A 2 -18.79 22.91 24.73
CA ALA A 2 -18.51 21.79 23.81
C ALA A 2 -18.39 22.17 22.32
N SER A 3 -18.78 23.38 21.91
CA SER A 3 -18.79 23.75 20.48
C SER A 3 -17.42 24.15 19.93
N SER A 4 -16.47 24.63 20.77
CA SER A 4 -15.19 25.13 20.25
C SER A 4 -14.24 24.01 19.80
N LEU A 5 -14.35 22.81 20.39
CA LEU A 5 -13.60 21.63 19.96
C LEU A 5 -14.11 21.08 18.61
N ALA A 6 -15.42 21.20 18.35
CA ALA A 6 -16.00 20.86 17.04
C ALA A 6 -15.72 21.94 15.98
N GLN A 7 -15.54 23.20 16.39
CA GLN A 7 -15.14 24.30 15.51
C GLN A 7 -13.64 24.27 15.15
N ALA A 8 -12.79 23.77 16.05
CA ALA A 8 -11.35 23.64 15.80
C ALA A 8 -11.00 22.66 14.65
N THR A 9 -11.86 21.69 14.36
CA THR A 9 -11.70 20.80 13.20
C THR A 9 -12.21 21.41 11.90
N ALA A 10 -13.11 22.40 11.97
CA ALA A 10 -13.69 23.09 10.82
C ALA A 10 -12.87 24.28 10.32
N GLU A 11 -12.11 24.94 11.21
CA GLU A 11 -11.36 26.18 10.92
C GLU A 11 -9.94 25.96 10.39
N ALA A 12 -9.53 24.72 10.10
CA ALA A 12 -8.31 24.43 9.37
C ALA A 12 -8.49 24.65 7.85
N GLY A 13 -9.01 25.81 7.45
CA GLY A 13 -9.24 26.20 6.04
C GLY A 13 -7.97 26.49 5.23
N GLY A 14 -6.78 26.15 5.74
CA GLY A 14 -5.52 26.23 5.00
C GLY A 14 -5.23 24.93 4.28
N ARG A 15 -5.80 24.70 3.09
CA ARG A 15 -5.56 23.54 2.21
C ARG A 15 -5.12 22.28 2.98
N VAL A 16 -5.95 21.78 3.90
CA VAL A 16 -5.62 20.56 4.65
C VAL A 16 -5.30 19.50 3.62
N ALA A 17 -4.03 19.09 3.60
CA ALA A 17 -3.59 18.05 2.69
C ALA A 17 -4.50 16.86 2.95
N SER A 18 -5.18 16.39 1.90
CA SER A 18 -6.03 15.18 1.95
C SER A 18 -5.36 14.14 2.85
N PRO A 19 -6.05 13.52 3.82
CA PRO A 19 -5.44 12.55 4.75
C PRO A 19 -4.55 11.50 4.04
N ALA A 20 -4.95 11.07 2.84
CA ALA A 20 -4.16 10.20 1.96
C ALA A 20 -2.78 10.77 1.55
N ARG A 21 -2.66 12.09 1.32
CA ARG A 21 -1.37 12.75 1.02
C ARG A 21 -0.44 12.74 2.23
N HIS A 22 -0.96 12.98 3.43
CA HIS A 22 -0.17 12.91 4.66
C HIS A 22 0.36 11.49 4.84
N LEU A 23 -0.51 10.49 4.72
CA LEU A 23 -0.14 9.08 4.78
C LEU A 23 0.92 8.71 3.74
N PHE A 24 0.77 9.16 2.49
CA PHE A 24 1.76 8.93 1.44
C PHE A 24 3.14 9.48 1.82
N THR A 25 3.19 10.70 2.37
CA THR A 25 4.46 11.29 2.81
C THR A 25 5.06 10.58 4.02
N GLU A 26 4.23 10.10 4.94
CA GLU A 26 4.61 9.30 6.11
C GLU A 26 5.27 7.99 5.66
N ILE A 27 4.61 7.21 4.81
CA ILE A 27 5.15 5.97 4.24
C ILE A 27 6.48 6.23 3.52
N CYS A 28 6.55 7.26 2.66
CA CYS A 28 7.77 7.56 1.91
C CYS A 28 8.99 7.91 2.78
N ARG A 29 8.75 8.43 4.00
CA ARG A 29 9.77 8.72 5.01
C ARG A 29 10.19 7.47 5.79
N CYS A 30 9.27 6.54 6.04
CA CYS A 30 9.57 5.26 6.71
C CYS A 30 10.26 4.23 5.79
N LEU A 31 10.08 4.32 4.47
CA LEU A 31 10.64 3.36 3.50
C LEU A 31 12.16 3.08 3.63
N PRO A 32 13.07 4.06 3.84
CA PRO A 32 14.49 3.78 4.05
C PRO A 32 14.79 2.99 5.34
N PHE A 33 13.92 3.11 6.35
CA PHE A 33 14.03 2.33 7.58
C PHE A 33 13.55 0.90 7.35
N ILE A 34 12.39 0.73 6.73
CA ILE A 34 11.83 -0.57 6.34
C ILE A 34 12.80 -1.35 5.43
N ALA A 35 13.39 -0.68 4.43
CA ALA A 35 14.36 -1.30 3.52
C ALA A 35 15.59 -1.89 4.26
N ARG A 36 16.05 -1.21 5.32
CA ARG A 36 17.16 -1.67 6.17
C ARG A 36 16.75 -2.79 7.09
N LEU A 37 15.58 -2.68 7.75
CA LEU A 37 15.04 -3.71 8.63
C LEU A 37 14.87 -5.04 7.89
N HIS A 38 14.32 -4.99 6.68
CA HIS A 38 14.02 -6.17 5.86
C HIS A 38 15.18 -6.61 4.96
N LYS A 39 16.34 -5.96 5.04
CA LYS A 39 17.52 -6.22 4.20
C LYS A 39 17.19 -6.24 2.70
N LEU A 40 16.31 -5.33 2.27
CA LEU A 40 15.84 -5.24 0.88
C LEU A 40 16.86 -4.54 -0.06
N GLU A 41 18.00 -4.09 0.47
CA GLU A 41 18.98 -3.29 -0.26
C GLU A 41 19.53 -3.99 -1.52
N GLU A 42 19.60 -5.32 -1.52
CA GLU A 42 20.05 -6.10 -2.67
C GLU A 42 18.94 -6.37 -3.70
N VAL A 43 17.67 -6.32 -3.29
CA VAL A 43 16.51 -6.69 -4.12
C VAL A 43 15.84 -5.47 -4.73
N ALA A 44 15.75 -4.37 -3.97
CA ALA A 44 15.03 -3.18 -4.37
C ALA A 44 15.67 -1.90 -3.82
N SER A 45 15.84 -0.91 -4.68
CA SER A 45 16.24 0.43 -4.26
C SER A 45 15.07 1.18 -3.58
N VAL A 46 15.37 2.08 -2.64
CA VAL A 46 14.36 2.94 -1.99
C VAL A 46 13.55 3.73 -3.02
N ARG A 47 14.17 4.12 -4.15
CA ARG A 47 13.49 4.80 -5.26
C ARG A 47 12.42 3.90 -5.89
N GLN A 48 12.73 2.62 -6.13
CA GLN A 48 11.77 1.64 -6.65
C GLN A 48 10.62 1.43 -5.65
N LEU A 49 10.92 1.29 -4.35
CA LEU A 49 9.88 1.16 -3.32
C LEU A 49 8.92 2.36 -3.31
N ARG A 50 9.45 3.60 -3.38
CA ARG A 50 8.61 4.81 -3.50
C ARG A 50 7.75 4.81 -4.76
N SER A 51 8.26 4.30 -5.88
CA SER A 51 7.49 4.19 -7.12
C SER A 51 6.37 3.15 -7.03
N ILE A 52 6.60 2.04 -6.34
CA ILE A 52 5.59 1.01 -6.07
C ILE A 52 4.48 1.58 -5.19
N VAL A 53 4.84 2.26 -4.10
CA VAL A 53 3.86 2.93 -3.22
C VAL A 53 3.03 3.94 -4.02
N LYS A 54 3.68 4.78 -4.85
CA LYS A 54 2.96 5.72 -5.72
C LYS A 54 1.97 5.01 -6.65
N ALA A 55 2.36 3.90 -7.27
CA ALA A 55 1.49 3.14 -8.15
C ALA A 55 0.26 2.60 -7.40
N LYS A 56 0.43 2.13 -6.15
CA LYS A 56 -0.69 1.70 -5.30
C LYS A 56 -1.64 2.83 -4.94
N PHE A 57 -1.15 4.01 -4.60
CA PHE A 57 -2.03 5.18 -4.39
C PHE A 57 -2.76 5.62 -5.68
N GLN A 58 -2.16 5.39 -6.86
CA GLN A 58 -2.79 5.70 -8.14
C GLN A 58 -3.86 4.68 -8.54
N GLU A 59 -3.68 3.40 -8.20
CA GLU A 59 -4.64 2.32 -8.44
C GLU A 59 -6.02 2.62 -7.84
N PHE A 60 -6.06 3.30 -6.70
CA PHE A 60 -7.29 3.62 -5.96
C PHE A 60 -7.74 5.08 -6.11
N LYS A 61 -7.18 5.83 -7.08
CA LYS A 61 -7.48 7.26 -7.27
C LYS A 61 -8.95 7.54 -7.61
N ASP A 62 -9.60 6.60 -8.30
CA ASP A 62 -10.96 6.81 -8.82
C ASP A 62 -12.07 6.56 -7.77
N ILE A 63 -11.69 6.14 -6.56
CA ILE A 63 -12.64 5.96 -5.45
C ILE A 63 -13.10 7.32 -4.96
N LYS A 64 -14.41 7.59 -5.09
CA LYS A 64 -15.05 8.84 -4.69
C LYS A 64 -15.80 8.75 -3.36
N ASP A 65 -16.08 7.54 -2.85
CA ASP A 65 -16.76 7.37 -1.56
C ASP A 65 -15.79 7.68 -0.41
N PRO A 66 -16.09 8.69 0.44
CA PRO A 66 -15.22 9.05 1.55
C PRO A 66 -15.05 7.92 2.57
N ARG A 67 -16.08 7.10 2.82
CA ARG A 67 -16.01 5.99 3.79
C ARG A 67 -15.04 4.90 3.35
N VAL A 68 -15.02 4.63 2.05
CA VAL A 68 -14.07 3.69 1.45
C VAL A 68 -12.66 4.27 1.54
N THR A 69 -12.50 5.57 1.28
CA THR A 69 -11.21 6.25 1.42
C THR A 69 -10.68 6.16 2.85
N ASP A 70 -11.51 6.42 3.86
CA ASP A 70 -11.13 6.31 5.27
C ASP A 70 -10.74 4.87 5.65
N LEU A 71 -11.51 3.89 5.16
CA LEU A 71 -11.18 2.47 5.37
C LEU A 71 -9.85 2.10 4.70
N MET A 72 -9.58 2.60 3.49
CA MET A 72 -8.31 2.36 2.81
C MET A 72 -7.13 2.99 3.56
N ILE A 73 -7.31 4.19 4.10
CA ILE A 73 -6.30 4.85 4.93
C ILE A 73 -6.06 4.04 6.20
N PHE A 74 -7.11 3.54 6.84
CA PHE A 74 -7.01 2.67 8.01
C PHE A 74 -6.22 1.39 7.70
N LYS A 75 -6.59 0.67 6.64
CA LYS A 75 -5.87 -0.55 6.20
C LYS A 75 -4.41 -0.26 5.89
N ALA A 76 -4.12 0.84 5.20
CA ALA A 76 -2.75 1.18 4.85
C ALA A 76 -1.89 1.56 6.07
N ARG A 77 -2.48 2.08 7.15
CA ARG A 77 -1.79 2.30 8.43
C ARG A 77 -1.48 0.99 9.13
N GLU A 78 -2.45 0.08 9.18
CA GLU A 78 -2.25 -1.25 9.76
C GLU A 78 -1.12 -2.01 9.05
N GLU A 79 -1.12 -2.02 7.71
CA GLU A 79 -0.06 -2.66 6.93
C GLU A 79 1.31 -2.03 7.20
N LEU A 80 1.38 -0.71 7.38
CA LEU A 80 2.64 -0.03 7.71
C LEU A 80 3.15 -0.47 9.09
N GLU A 81 2.26 -0.54 10.09
CA GLU A 81 2.59 -0.98 11.45
C GLU A 81 3.03 -2.46 11.45
N MET A 82 2.32 -3.32 10.72
CA MET A 82 2.69 -4.72 10.54
C MET A 82 4.06 -4.87 9.89
N THR A 83 4.35 -4.09 8.84
CA THR A 83 5.63 -4.11 8.13
C THR A 83 6.78 -3.61 9.01
N GLU A 84 6.54 -2.62 9.87
CA GLU A 84 7.56 -2.01 10.72
C GLU A 84 7.87 -2.85 11.96
N TYR A 85 6.85 -3.40 12.63
CA TYR A 85 6.98 -4.02 13.95
C TYR A 85 6.86 -5.56 13.94
N LEU A 86 5.99 -6.15 13.11
CA LEU A 86 5.65 -7.58 13.20
C LEU A 86 6.32 -8.47 12.14
N GLU A 87 6.41 -8.01 10.90
CA GLU A 87 7.01 -8.81 9.80
C GLU A 87 8.51 -9.10 9.92
N PRO A 88 9.38 -8.32 10.60
CA PRO A 88 10.77 -8.72 10.78
C PRO A 88 10.91 -10.09 11.49
N TYR A 89 9.88 -10.51 12.23
CA TYR A 89 9.85 -11.71 13.05
C TYR A 89 8.99 -12.86 12.44
N SER A 90 8.05 -12.56 11.55
CA SER A 90 7.24 -13.57 10.84
C SER A 90 7.77 -13.81 9.41
N GLN A 91 8.70 -14.75 9.30
CA GLN A 91 9.15 -15.50 8.10
C GLN A 91 8.94 -14.90 6.69
N ARG A 92 10.08 -14.60 6.04
CA ARG A 92 10.27 -14.28 4.61
C ARG A 92 9.99 -15.45 3.67
N ASN A 93 8.72 -15.81 3.49
CA ASN A 93 8.28 -16.61 2.35
C ASN A 93 7.26 -15.84 1.51
N LEU A 94 7.59 -14.60 1.14
CA LEU A 94 6.86 -13.92 0.07
C LEU A 94 7.14 -14.68 -1.22
N HIS A 95 6.12 -15.37 -1.72
CA HIS A 95 6.14 -16.03 -3.03
C HIS A 95 6.53 -14.98 -4.09
N VAL A 96 7.78 -15.01 -4.54
CA VAL A 96 8.20 -14.23 -5.72
C VAL A 96 7.62 -14.95 -6.92
N GLN A 97 6.45 -14.48 -7.37
CA GLN A 97 5.84 -14.98 -8.60
C GLN A 97 6.74 -14.57 -9.77
N SER A 98 7.52 -15.51 -10.30
CA SER A 98 8.26 -15.28 -11.53
C SER A 98 7.25 -15.09 -12.65
N LYS A 99 7.28 -13.93 -13.31
CA LYS A 99 6.43 -13.71 -14.48
C LYS A 99 6.99 -14.58 -15.60
N SER A 100 6.20 -15.55 -16.05
CA SER A 100 6.55 -16.35 -17.23
C SER A 100 6.68 -15.42 -18.46
N LYS A 101 7.52 -15.81 -19.42
CA LYS A 101 7.63 -15.12 -20.72
C LYS A 101 6.46 -15.45 -21.67
N GLN A 102 5.57 -16.34 -21.26
CA GLN A 102 4.48 -16.83 -22.09
C GLN A 102 3.27 -15.90 -21.98
N SER A 103 2.32 -16.05 -22.91
CA SER A 103 1.07 -15.31 -22.84
C SER A 103 0.27 -15.74 -21.61
N SER A 104 -0.48 -14.80 -21.03
CA SER A 104 -1.37 -15.07 -19.89
C SER A 104 -2.37 -16.19 -20.16
N PHE A 105 -2.78 -16.36 -21.43
CA PHE A 105 -3.63 -17.46 -21.84
C PHE A 105 -2.96 -18.83 -21.68
N LEU A 106 -1.72 -18.99 -22.16
CA LEU A 106 -1.01 -20.27 -22.09
C LEU A 106 -0.67 -20.66 -20.65
N ASP A 107 -0.26 -19.70 -19.83
CA ASP A 107 -0.02 -19.96 -18.41
C ASP A 107 -1.29 -20.44 -17.71
N ASN A 108 -2.44 -19.81 -17.99
CA ASN A 108 -3.72 -20.22 -17.43
C ASN A 108 -4.18 -21.57 -17.98
N PHE A 109 -3.97 -21.83 -19.27
CA PHE A 109 -4.35 -23.07 -19.95
C PHE A 109 -3.60 -24.28 -19.39
N PHE A 110 -2.30 -24.14 -19.10
CA PHE A 110 -1.49 -25.24 -18.56
C PHE A 110 -1.63 -25.41 -17.04
N ASN A 111 -1.82 -24.32 -16.28
CA ASN A 111 -1.80 -24.37 -14.80
C ASN A 111 -3.17 -24.47 -14.15
N THR A 112 -4.26 -24.12 -14.86
CA THR A 112 -5.61 -24.15 -14.29
C THR A 112 -6.63 -24.69 -15.28
N PRO A 113 -7.39 -25.75 -14.94
CA PRO A 113 -8.48 -26.24 -15.79
C PRO A 113 -9.68 -25.27 -15.85
N TYR A 114 -9.69 -24.22 -15.01
CA TYR A 114 -10.77 -23.25 -14.90
C TYR A 114 -10.23 -21.80 -14.87
N PRO A 115 -10.09 -21.14 -16.04
CA PRO A 115 -9.57 -19.78 -16.12
C PRO A 115 -10.44 -18.74 -15.38
N GLN A 116 -11.71 -19.02 -15.14
CA GLN A 116 -12.65 -18.16 -14.42
C GLN A 116 -12.50 -18.19 -12.88
N ILE A 117 -11.81 -19.18 -12.33
CA ILE A 117 -11.59 -19.35 -10.87
C ILE A 117 -10.18 -18.89 -10.46
N ALA A 118 -9.34 -18.52 -11.44
CA ALA A 118 -7.98 -18.06 -11.19
C ALA A 118 -8.02 -16.85 -10.25
N ARG A 119 -7.61 -17.09 -8.99
CA ARG A 119 -7.39 -16.05 -7.99
C ARG A 119 -6.28 -15.16 -8.54
N LYS A 120 -6.67 -14.00 -9.05
CA LYS A 120 -5.74 -12.95 -9.44
C LYS A 120 -4.93 -12.59 -8.19
N PRO A 121 -3.58 -12.64 -8.24
CA PRO A 121 -2.75 -12.21 -7.11
C PRO A 121 -2.93 -10.71 -6.84
#